data_AF-I9KZ99-F1
#
_entry.id   AF-I9KZ99-F1
#
_cell.length_a   1.000
_cell.length_b   1.000
_cell.length_c   1.000
_cell.angle_alpha   90.00
_cell.angle_beta   90.00
_cell.angle_gamma   90.00
#
_symmetry.space_group_name_H-M   'P 1'
#
loop_
_entity.id
_entity.type
_entity.pdbx_description
1 polymer ?
#
loop_
_entity_poly.entity_id
_entity_poly.type
_entity_poly.pdbx_seq_one_letter_code
_entity_poly.pdbx_strand_id
1 'polypeptide(L)'
;MLSLRDLALVAVRRGDTNRIGFAVQLALMRHPGFGFTLEGGAPDHLVAFMGEQIEVSASAFDTYAVRPATASVHAREVGDALGLRGPTNADLPLLIEAGAKAAWSTDRGLPIVVGIMEALRVSGITLPSPSVIERAGIAGRARARQRTYEALLASLPAESLAKLDATLVVDPKTSLTPLAWLRDIATAPTPDNVRGLLDRLACVRDIGLPVTIGDAIHADRLRQFVREGRASSAQLIGRYTPSRRRATLAAMILDLESRLTDAALDMADRIIGGSFTRGNNKQKRSYAETTRDVGRIMRRWAGT
;
A
#
# COMPACT_ATOMS: atom_id res chain seq x y z
N MET A 1 -21.99 0.32 29.15
CA MET A 1 -22.91 -0.01 30.26
C MET A 1 -23.23 -1.49 30.20
N LEU A 2 -23.39 -2.11 31.37
CA LEU A 2 -23.84 -3.50 31.50
C LEU A 2 -25.36 -3.56 31.28
N SER A 3 -25.84 -4.57 30.54
CA SER A 3 -27.28 -4.83 30.42
C SER A 3 -27.83 -5.50 31.69
N LEU A 4 -29.17 -5.58 31.82
CA LEU A 4 -29.79 -6.31 32.93
C LEU A 4 -29.33 -7.79 33.02
N ARG A 5 -29.15 -8.43 31.86
CA ARG A 5 -28.60 -9.79 31.79
C ARG A 5 -27.16 -9.85 32.32
N ASP A 6 -26.36 -8.85 31.99
CA ASP A 6 -24.97 -8.76 32.44
C ASP A 6 -24.88 -8.54 33.95
N LEU A 7 -25.72 -7.67 34.50
CA LEU A 7 -25.82 -7.44 35.95
C LEU A 7 -26.23 -8.70 36.69
N ALA A 8 -27.16 -9.49 36.15
CA ALA A 8 -27.54 -10.79 36.73
C ALA A 8 -26.36 -11.78 36.74
N LEU A 9 -25.57 -11.84 35.67
CA LEU A 9 -24.37 -12.70 35.59
C LEU A 9 -23.26 -12.26 36.57
N VAL A 10 -23.16 -10.96 36.87
CA VAL A 10 -22.24 -10.43 37.87
C VAL A 10 -22.76 -10.69 39.29
N ALA A 11 -24.06 -10.54 39.54
CA ALA A 11 -24.65 -10.66 40.87
C ALA A 11 -24.49 -12.06 41.50
N VAL A 12 -24.42 -13.11 40.66
CA VAL A 12 -24.21 -14.49 41.15
C VAL A 12 -22.78 -14.77 41.62
N ARG A 13 -21.83 -13.85 41.43
CA ARG A 13 -20.43 -14.03 41.85
C ARG A 13 -20.29 -13.83 43.35
N ARG A 14 -19.56 -14.73 44.01
CA ARG A 14 -19.32 -14.67 45.45
C ARG A 14 -18.28 -13.59 45.77
N GLY A 15 -18.72 -12.55 46.46
CA GLY A 15 -17.87 -11.48 46.99
C GLY A 15 -17.48 -10.43 45.95
N ASP A 16 -17.23 -9.22 46.43
CA ASP A 16 -17.02 -8.04 45.61
C ASP A 16 -15.83 -8.17 44.66
N THR A 17 -14.74 -8.80 45.10
CA THR A 17 -13.56 -9.13 44.27
C THR A 17 -13.93 -9.92 43.01
N ASN A 18 -14.79 -10.93 43.12
CA ASN A 18 -15.20 -11.72 41.96
C ASN A 18 -16.25 -11.01 41.11
N ARG A 19 -17.13 -10.22 41.73
CA ARG A 19 -18.14 -9.42 41.02
C ARG A 19 -17.47 -8.39 40.11
N ILE A 20 -16.53 -7.59 40.64
CA ILE A 20 -15.82 -6.58 39.85
C ILE A 20 -14.92 -7.22 38.79
N GLY A 21 -14.20 -8.29 39.14
CA GLY A 21 -13.35 -9.00 38.17
C GLY A 21 -14.13 -9.63 37.01
N PHE A 22 -15.29 -10.21 37.28
CA PHE A 22 -16.18 -10.74 36.25
C PHE A 22 -16.76 -9.62 35.37
N ALA A 23 -17.19 -8.50 35.96
CA ALA A 23 -17.71 -7.35 35.23
C ALA A 23 -16.66 -6.75 34.27
N VAL A 24 -15.41 -6.61 34.73
CA VAL A 24 -14.30 -6.11 33.92
C VAL A 24 -13.98 -7.06 32.77
N GLN A 25 -13.93 -8.38 33.00
CA GLN A 25 -13.74 -9.35 31.93
C GLN A 25 -14.89 -9.31 30.90
N LEU A 26 -16.13 -9.22 31.38
CA LEU A 26 -17.32 -9.11 30.54
C LEU A 26 -17.27 -7.88 29.63
N ALA A 27 -16.84 -6.73 30.16
CA ALA A 27 -16.68 -5.51 29.39
C ALA A 27 -15.62 -5.67 28.28
N LEU A 28 -14.42 -6.12 28.64
CA LEU A 28 -13.29 -6.25 27.70
C LEU A 28 -13.55 -7.30 26.61
N MET A 29 -14.13 -8.44 26.98
CA MET A 29 -14.47 -9.50 26.03
C MET A 29 -15.63 -9.09 25.12
N ARG A 30 -16.57 -8.24 25.58
CA ARG A 30 -17.61 -7.68 24.71
C ARG A 30 -17.03 -6.69 23.70
N HIS A 31 -16.21 -5.75 24.19
CA HIS A 31 -15.48 -4.82 23.35
C HIS A 31 -14.24 -4.36 24.10
N PRO A 32 -13.04 -4.57 23.56
CA PRO A 32 -12.72 -4.83 22.14
C PRO A 32 -12.80 -6.27 21.60
N GLY A 33 -13.04 -7.30 22.43
CA GLY A 33 -13.09 -8.71 22.00
C GLY A 33 -11.99 -9.60 22.59
N PHE A 34 -11.30 -9.13 23.62
CA PHE A 34 -10.26 -9.87 24.34
C PHE A 34 -10.28 -9.51 25.82
N GLY A 35 -9.86 -10.44 26.68
CA GLY A 35 -9.73 -10.19 28.11
C GLY A 35 -8.44 -9.42 28.45
N PHE A 36 -7.99 -9.53 29.70
CA PHE A 36 -6.71 -9.01 30.14
C PHE A 36 -5.80 -10.12 30.66
N THR A 37 -4.49 -9.88 30.69
CA THR A 37 -3.54 -10.76 31.39
C THR A 37 -3.51 -10.39 32.86
N LEU A 38 -3.34 -11.38 33.75
CA LEU A 38 -3.26 -11.10 35.19
C LEU A 38 -2.04 -10.23 35.55
N GLU A 39 -0.96 -10.29 34.77
CA GLU A 39 0.22 -9.44 34.93
C GLU A 39 -0.02 -8.01 34.44
N GLY A 40 -0.80 -7.84 33.37
CA GLY A 40 -1.08 -6.53 32.77
C GLY A 40 -2.25 -5.78 33.41
N GLY A 41 -3.10 -6.50 34.15
CA GLY A 41 -4.30 -5.94 34.76
C GLY A 41 -5.30 -5.39 33.74
N ALA A 42 -6.31 -4.70 34.23
CA ALA A 42 -7.27 -3.96 33.41
C ALA A 42 -7.04 -2.45 33.59
N PRO A 43 -7.41 -1.61 32.60
CA PRO A 43 -7.27 -0.16 32.74
C PRO A 43 -8.08 0.39 33.93
N ASP A 44 -7.46 1.22 34.78
CA ASP A 44 -8.08 1.72 36.02
C ASP A 44 -9.43 2.41 35.80
N HIS A 45 -9.54 3.20 34.73
CA HIS A 45 -10.79 3.89 34.38
C HIS A 45 -11.93 2.90 34.07
N LEU A 46 -11.61 1.75 33.49
CA LEU A 46 -12.60 0.70 33.23
C LEU A 46 -12.99 0.00 34.53
N VAL A 47 -12.03 -0.27 35.42
CA VAL A 47 -12.30 -0.88 36.72
C VAL A 47 -13.20 0.03 37.56
N ALA A 48 -12.88 1.32 37.65
CA ALA A 48 -13.69 2.31 38.36
C ALA A 48 -15.11 2.40 37.78
N PHE A 49 -15.21 2.52 36.45
CA PHE A 49 -16.51 2.57 35.77
C PHE A 49 -17.34 1.29 35.99
N MET A 50 -16.72 0.10 35.97
CA MET A 50 -17.43 -1.15 36.28
C MET A 50 -17.84 -1.23 37.75
N GLY A 51 -17.02 -0.75 38.67
CA GLY A 51 -17.33 -0.67 40.09
C GLY A 51 -18.58 0.18 40.37
N GLU A 52 -18.68 1.35 39.75
CA GLU A 52 -19.87 2.23 39.82
C GLU A 52 -21.13 1.52 39.32
N GLN A 53 -21.02 0.77 38.22
CA GLN A 53 -22.17 0.08 37.61
C GLN A 53 -22.75 -1.05 38.47
N ILE A 54 -21.96 -1.61 39.40
CA ILE A 54 -22.36 -2.77 40.22
C ILE A 54 -22.34 -2.47 41.72
N GLU A 55 -22.12 -1.21 42.09
CA GLU A 55 -22.01 -0.70 43.46
C GLU A 55 -20.92 -1.41 44.28
N VAL A 56 -19.73 -1.55 43.69
CA VAL A 56 -18.55 -2.17 44.31
C VAL A 56 -17.34 -1.24 44.23
N SER A 57 -16.55 -1.17 45.31
CA SER A 57 -15.30 -0.41 45.33
C SER A 57 -14.30 -0.92 44.29
N ALA A 58 -13.69 -0.01 43.52
CA ALA A 58 -12.65 -0.35 42.54
C ALA A 58 -11.46 -1.11 43.17
N SER A 59 -11.11 -0.80 44.42
CA SER A 59 -10.04 -1.47 45.17
C SER A 59 -10.28 -2.96 45.41
N ALA A 60 -11.53 -3.44 45.28
CA ALA A 60 -11.81 -4.88 45.35
C ALA A 60 -11.14 -5.65 44.20
N PHE A 61 -10.82 -4.98 43.09
CA PHE A 61 -10.12 -5.57 41.95
C PHE A 61 -8.64 -5.87 42.23
N ASP A 62 -8.01 -5.18 43.18
CA ASP A 62 -6.57 -5.35 43.50
C ASP A 62 -6.24 -6.77 43.99
N THR A 63 -7.24 -7.46 44.55
CA THR A 63 -7.14 -8.85 45.02
C THR A 63 -7.82 -9.85 44.08
N TYR A 64 -8.25 -9.40 42.90
CA TYR A 64 -8.90 -10.26 41.93
C TYR A 64 -7.94 -11.30 41.35
N ALA A 65 -8.41 -12.55 41.28
CA ALA A 65 -7.71 -13.65 40.65
C ALA A 65 -6.27 -13.91 41.16
N VAL A 66 -6.02 -13.71 42.45
CA VAL A 66 -4.81 -14.20 43.16
C VAL A 66 -4.51 -15.66 42.81
N ARG A 67 -5.56 -16.48 42.63
CA ARG A 67 -5.48 -17.80 41.99
C ARG A 67 -5.78 -17.65 40.49
N PRO A 68 -4.83 -17.94 39.58
CA PRO A 68 -5.05 -17.79 38.14
C PRO A 68 -6.26 -18.56 37.59
N ALA A 69 -6.60 -19.70 38.20
CA ALA A 69 -7.76 -20.51 37.83
C ALA A 69 -9.09 -19.73 37.88
N THR A 70 -9.26 -18.78 38.81
CA THR A 70 -10.50 -17.98 38.92
C THR A 70 -10.71 -17.13 37.67
N ALA A 71 -9.66 -16.44 37.20
CA ALA A 71 -9.76 -15.62 36.00
C ALA A 71 -10.04 -16.47 34.75
N SER A 72 -9.45 -17.66 34.64
CA SER A 72 -9.71 -18.58 33.53
C SER A 72 -11.16 -19.11 33.52
N VAL A 73 -11.71 -19.43 34.70
CA VAL A 73 -13.11 -19.85 34.82
C VAL A 73 -14.06 -18.71 34.43
N HIS A 74 -13.84 -17.51 34.97
CA HIS A 74 -14.64 -16.34 34.61
C HIS A 74 -14.55 -16.02 33.11
N ALA A 75 -13.36 -16.10 32.52
CA ALA A 75 -13.18 -15.81 31.09
C ALA A 75 -13.95 -16.81 30.21
N ARG A 76 -14.00 -18.08 30.61
CA ARG A 76 -14.81 -19.10 29.93
C ARG A 76 -16.31 -18.80 30.05
N GLU A 77 -16.79 -18.52 31.26
CA GLU A 77 -18.22 -18.25 31.49
C GLU A 77 -18.69 -16.95 30.81
N VAL A 78 -17.84 -15.92 30.78
CA VAL A 78 -18.07 -14.70 30.00
C VAL A 78 -18.11 -15.03 28.52
N GLY A 79 -17.17 -15.87 28.04
CA GLY A 79 -17.16 -16.36 26.66
C GLY A 79 -18.48 -17.03 26.29
N ASP A 80 -18.93 -17.99 27.08
CA ASP A 80 -20.20 -18.69 26.87
C ASP A 80 -21.40 -17.73 26.87
N ALA A 81 -21.43 -16.76 27.79
CA ALA A 81 -22.50 -15.76 27.87
C ALA A 81 -22.56 -14.83 26.66
N LEU A 82 -21.39 -14.51 26.06
CA LEU A 82 -21.26 -13.65 24.89
C LEU A 82 -21.27 -14.42 23.56
N GLY A 83 -21.32 -15.75 23.57
CA GLY A 83 -21.18 -16.57 22.37
C GLY A 83 -19.78 -16.52 21.77
N LEU A 84 -18.76 -16.26 22.58
CA LEU A 84 -17.36 -16.21 22.18
C LEU A 84 -16.67 -17.54 22.48
N ARG A 85 -15.82 -17.97 21.55
CA ARG A 85 -14.93 -19.13 21.74
C ARG A 85 -13.48 -18.73 21.62
N GLY A 86 -12.60 -19.54 22.22
CA GLY A 86 -11.16 -19.41 22.03
C GLY A 86 -10.72 -19.70 20.59
N PRO A 87 -9.60 -19.10 20.15
CA PRO A 87 -8.99 -19.40 18.85
C PRO A 87 -8.37 -20.80 18.84
N THR A 88 -8.42 -21.46 17.69
CA THR A 88 -7.84 -22.78 17.43
C THR A 88 -6.95 -22.73 16.18
N ASN A 89 -6.15 -23.77 15.95
CA ASN A 89 -5.34 -23.86 14.72
C ASN A 89 -6.21 -23.92 13.45
N ALA A 90 -7.46 -24.39 13.55
CA ALA A 90 -8.39 -24.40 12.43
C ALA A 90 -8.83 -22.99 11.99
N ASP A 91 -8.61 -21.97 12.83
CA ASP A 91 -8.93 -20.58 12.51
C ASP A 91 -7.82 -19.87 11.71
N LEU A 92 -6.60 -20.43 11.67
CA LEU A 92 -5.47 -19.78 10.97
C LEU A 92 -5.78 -19.40 9.51
N PRO A 93 -6.44 -20.24 8.69
CA PRO A 93 -6.83 -19.86 7.34
C PRO A 93 -7.73 -18.62 7.29
N LEU A 94 -8.69 -18.48 8.22
CA LEU A 94 -9.54 -17.30 8.34
C LEU A 94 -8.69 -16.04 8.61
N LEU A 95 -7.77 -16.10 9.57
CA LEU A 95 -6.94 -14.96 9.93
C LEU A 95 -6.01 -14.55 8.78
N ILE A 96 -5.39 -15.53 8.10
CA ILE A 96 -4.52 -15.25 6.95
C ILE A 96 -5.33 -14.65 5.79
N GLU A 97 -6.55 -15.13 5.55
CA GLU A 97 -7.43 -14.60 4.51
C GLU A 97 -7.91 -13.18 4.83
N ALA A 98 -8.29 -12.92 6.09
CA ALA A 98 -8.63 -11.57 6.55
C ALA A 98 -7.44 -10.61 6.38
N GLY A 99 -6.24 -11.07 6.76
CA GLY A 99 -5.00 -10.33 6.54
C GLY A 99 -4.73 -10.09 5.05
N ALA A 100 -4.99 -11.07 4.17
CA ALA A 100 -4.81 -10.92 2.74
C ALA A 100 -5.79 -9.92 2.11
N LYS A 101 -7.06 -9.95 2.52
CA LYS A 101 -8.08 -8.98 2.10
C LYS A 101 -7.71 -7.56 2.54
N ALA A 102 -7.35 -7.38 3.81
CA ALA A 102 -6.93 -6.08 4.33
C ALA A 102 -5.62 -5.58 3.68
N ALA A 103 -4.71 -6.51 3.35
CA ALA A 103 -3.48 -6.21 2.63
C ALA A 103 -3.71 -6.00 1.13
N TRP A 104 -4.92 -6.11 0.56
CA TRP A 104 -5.09 -5.99 -0.89
C TRP A 104 -4.56 -4.66 -1.43
N SER A 105 -4.82 -3.55 -0.74
CA SER A 105 -4.39 -2.20 -1.13
C SER A 105 -3.18 -1.65 -0.36
N THR A 106 -2.65 -2.36 0.64
CA THR A 106 -1.61 -1.81 1.52
C THR A 106 -0.66 -2.86 2.11
N ASP A 107 0.60 -2.47 2.36
CA ASP A 107 1.57 -3.26 3.12
C ASP A 107 1.70 -2.82 4.59
N ARG A 108 0.95 -1.79 5.01
CA ARG A 108 0.99 -1.27 6.37
C ARG A 108 0.43 -2.29 7.35
N GLY A 109 1.16 -2.54 8.44
CA GLY A 109 0.77 -3.55 9.43
C GLY A 109 -0.53 -3.23 10.16
N LEU A 110 -0.75 -1.98 10.55
CA LEU A 110 -1.91 -1.60 11.36
C LEU A 110 -3.26 -1.88 10.65
N PRO A 111 -3.51 -1.46 9.39
CA PRO A 111 -4.73 -1.85 8.68
C PRO A 111 -4.94 -3.36 8.57
N ILE A 112 -3.86 -4.13 8.41
CA ILE A 112 -3.91 -5.59 8.30
C ILE A 112 -4.34 -6.20 9.63
N VAL A 113 -3.75 -5.75 10.74
CA VAL A 113 -4.11 -6.19 12.10
C VAL A 113 -5.57 -5.84 12.42
N VAL A 114 -6.01 -4.63 12.09
CA VAL A 114 -7.42 -4.21 12.28
C VAL A 114 -8.36 -5.14 11.49
N GLY A 115 -8.04 -5.46 10.24
CA GLY A 115 -8.84 -6.38 9.44
C GLY A 115 -8.91 -7.81 10.01
N ILE A 116 -7.81 -8.30 10.60
CA ILE A 116 -7.78 -9.60 11.29
C ILE A 116 -8.65 -9.57 12.55
N MET A 117 -8.53 -8.51 13.36
CA MET A 117 -9.34 -8.34 14.58
C MET A 117 -10.83 -8.25 14.27
N GLU A 118 -11.21 -7.58 13.17
CA GLU A 118 -12.60 -7.53 12.71
C GLU A 118 -13.12 -8.91 12.34
N ALA A 119 -12.35 -9.70 11.58
CA ALA A 119 -12.74 -11.05 11.18
C ALA A 119 -12.92 -11.99 12.38
N LEU A 120 -12.04 -11.89 13.38
CA LEU A 120 -12.17 -12.61 14.65
C LEU A 120 -13.47 -12.22 15.38
N ARG A 121 -13.76 -10.92 15.48
CA ARG A 121 -14.96 -10.40 16.14
C ARG A 121 -16.24 -10.88 15.47
N VAL A 122 -16.35 -10.75 14.15
CA VAL A 122 -17.50 -11.22 13.36
C VAL A 122 -17.69 -12.73 13.51
N SER A 123 -16.61 -13.48 13.71
CA SER A 123 -16.65 -14.94 13.87
C SER A 123 -16.89 -15.41 15.32
N GLY A 124 -17.06 -14.50 16.28
CA GLY A 124 -17.22 -14.83 17.69
C GLY A 124 -15.97 -15.48 18.30
N ILE A 125 -14.78 -15.10 17.83
CA ILE A 125 -13.50 -15.67 18.30
C ILE A 125 -12.76 -14.62 19.12
N THR A 126 -12.32 -14.98 20.32
CA THR A 126 -11.48 -14.09 21.13
C THR A 126 -10.12 -13.87 20.47
N LEU A 127 -9.49 -12.72 20.71
CA LEU A 127 -8.18 -12.48 20.11
C LEU A 127 -7.13 -13.49 20.63
N PRO A 128 -6.35 -14.11 19.74
CA PRO A 128 -5.18 -14.89 20.15
C PRO A 128 -4.06 -13.96 20.62
N SER A 129 -2.92 -14.55 21.01
CA SER A 129 -1.74 -13.76 21.36
C SER A 129 -1.34 -12.81 20.23
N PRO A 130 -0.74 -11.65 20.54
CA PRO A 130 -0.26 -10.71 19.53
C PRO A 130 0.65 -11.36 18.48
N SER A 131 1.48 -12.33 18.89
CA SER A 131 2.36 -13.09 18.00
C SER A 131 1.62 -13.94 16.96
N VAL A 132 0.43 -14.46 17.27
CA VAL A 132 -0.39 -15.20 16.30
C VAL A 132 -0.97 -14.22 15.28
N ILE A 133 -1.46 -13.06 15.73
CA ILE A 133 -1.99 -12.01 14.85
C ILE A 133 -0.90 -11.49 13.92
N GLU A 134 0.30 -11.23 14.45
CA GLU A 134 1.44 -10.78 13.66
C GLU A 134 1.83 -11.78 12.57
N ARG A 135 1.99 -13.07 12.93
CA ARG A 135 2.32 -14.12 11.94
C ARG A 135 1.22 -14.26 10.89
N ALA A 136 -0.05 -14.21 11.28
CA ALA A 136 -1.16 -14.25 10.34
C ALA A 136 -1.16 -13.02 9.42
N GLY A 137 -0.84 -11.84 9.94
CA GLY A 137 -0.68 -10.62 9.14
C GLY A 137 0.47 -10.70 8.14
N ILE A 138 1.63 -11.25 8.54
CA ILE A 138 2.77 -11.49 7.64
C ILE A 138 2.38 -12.46 6.52
N ALA A 139 1.75 -13.58 6.88
CA ALA A 139 1.30 -14.59 5.92
C ALA A 139 0.20 -14.03 4.99
N GLY A 140 -0.74 -13.25 5.52
CA GLY A 140 -1.80 -12.59 4.76
C GLY A 140 -1.22 -11.59 3.76
N ARG A 141 -0.25 -10.79 4.17
CA ARG A 141 0.49 -9.88 3.28
C ARG A 141 1.23 -10.62 2.18
N ALA A 142 1.90 -11.73 2.50
CA ALA A 142 2.55 -12.56 1.51
C ALA A 142 1.55 -13.14 0.49
N ARG A 143 0.39 -13.61 0.96
CA ARG A 143 -0.71 -14.09 0.10
C ARG A 143 -1.29 -12.99 -0.78
N ALA A 144 -1.50 -11.78 -0.25
CA ALA A 144 -1.97 -10.64 -1.04
C ALA A 144 -0.97 -10.29 -2.16
N ARG A 145 0.33 -10.26 -1.86
CA ARG A 145 1.38 -10.04 -2.87
C ARG A 145 1.36 -11.11 -3.96
N GLN A 146 1.25 -12.37 -3.57
CA GLN A 146 1.19 -13.47 -4.52
C GLN A 146 -0.02 -13.34 -5.46
N ARG A 147 -1.22 -13.06 -4.91
CA ARG A 147 -2.43 -12.80 -5.71
C ARG A 147 -2.27 -11.59 -6.62
N THR A 148 -1.54 -10.57 -6.19
CA THR A 148 -1.26 -9.38 -7.00
C THR A 148 -0.37 -9.73 -8.19
N TYR A 149 0.65 -10.57 -8.00
CA TYR A 149 1.48 -11.06 -9.10
C TYR A 149 0.66 -11.90 -10.08
N GLU A 150 -0.17 -12.80 -9.56
CA GLU A 150 -1.04 -13.64 -10.39
C GLU A 150 -2.02 -12.79 -11.20
N ALA A 151 -2.71 -11.83 -10.57
CA ALA A 151 -3.65 -10.95 -11.25
C ALA A 151 -2.99 -10.12 -12.36
N LEU A 152 -1.80 -9.56 -12.09
CA LEU A 152 -1.08 -8.74 -13.07
C LEU A 152 -0.55 -9.57 -14.25
N LEU A 153 -0.20 -10.84 -14.02
CA LEU A 153 0.41 -11.70 -15.04
C LEU A 153 -0.59 -12.61 -15.76
N ALA A 154 -1.83 -12.75 -15.25
CA ALA A 154 -2.81 -13.71 -15.75
C ALA A 154 -3.17 -13.52 -17.23
N SER A 155 -3.23 -12.28 -17.70
CA SER A 155 -3.62 -11.96 -19.08
C SER A 155 -2.43 -11.80 -20.04
N LEU A 156 -1.19 -12.01 -19.57
CA LEU A 156 0.00 -11.80 -20.39
C LEU A 156 0.37 -13.06 -21.18
N PRO A 157 0.55 -12.95 -22.51
CA PRO A 157 1.02 -14.08 -23.32
C PRO A 157 2.48 -14.41 -22.96
N ALA A 158 2.87 -15.66 -23.20
CA ALA A 158 4.23 -16.13 -22.91
C ALA A 158 5.32 -15.29 -23.60
N GLU A 159 5.03 -14.76 -24.79
CA GLU A 159 5.91 -13.85 -25.52
C GLU A 159 6.17 -12.56 -24.73
N SER A 160 5.13 -11.87 -24.25
CA SER A 160 5.29 -10.66 -23.43
C SER A 160 6.05 -10.94 -22.14
N LEU A 161 5.82 -12.09 -21.50
CA LEU A 161 6.58 -12.49 -20.31
C LEU A 161 8.07 -12.71 -20.62
N ALA A 162 8.39 -13.29 -21.78
CA ALA A 162 9.76 -13.46 -22.24
C ALA A 162 10.42 -12.11 -22.57
N LYS A 163 9.70 -11.20 -23.25
CA LYS A 163 10.16 -9.83 -23.52
C LYS A 163 10.43 -9.06 -22.23
N LEU A 164 9.58 -9.20 -21.20
CA LEU A 164 9.83 -8.63 -19.87
C LEU A 164 11.15 -9.16 -19.29
N ASP A 165 11.34 -10.48 -19.24
CA ASP A 165 12.58 -11.07 -18.73
C ASP A 165 13.82 -10.62 -19.52
N ALA A 166 13.71 -10.48 -20.85
CA ALA A 166 14.78 -10.00 -21.72
C ALA A 166 15.21 -8.55 -21.42
N THR A 167 14.34 -7.72 -20.82
CA THR A 167 14.73 -6.35 -20.43
C THR A 167 15.86 -6.30 -19.39
N LEU A 168 16.13 -7.41 -18.71
CA LEU A 168 17.17 -7.54 -17.70
C LEU A 168 18.49 -8.13 -18.24
N VAL A 169 18.50 -8.63 -19.47
CA VAL A 169 19.68 -9.21 -20.09
C VAL A 169 20.58 -8.09 -20.61
N VAL A 170 21.86 -8.14 -20.31
CA VAL A 170 22.83 -7.15 -20.80
C VAL A 170 22.99 -7.34 -22.31
N ASP A 171 22.82 -6.26 -23.06
CA ASP A 171 23.10 -6.24 -24.49
C ASP A 171 24.63 -6.19 -24.70
N PRO A 172 25.23 -7.17 -25.40
CA PRO A 172 26.67 -7.20 -25.66
C PRO A 172 27.20 -5.98 -26.42
N LYS A 173 26.36 -5.32 -27.23
CA LYS A 173 26.78 -4.16 -28.04
C LYS A 173 26.85 -2.88 -27.21
N THR A 174 25.90 -2.69 -26.30
CA THR A 174 25.76 -1.46 -25.52
C THR A 174 26.28 -1.59 -24.09
N SER A 175 26.55 -2.82 -23.63
CA SER A 175 26.93 -3.14 -22.24
C SER A 175 25.89 -2.69 -21.20
N LEU A 176 24.66 -2.39 -21.65
CA LEU A 176 23.54 -1.97 -20.82
C LEU A 176 22.41 -2.99 -20.93
N THR A 177 21.59 -3.07 -19.88
CA THR A 177 20.30 -3.78 -19.99
C THR A 177 19.29 -2.88 -20.71
N PRO A 178 18.35 -3.43 -21.50
CA PRO A 178 17.27 -2.63 -22.08
C PRO A 178 16.52 -1.83 -21.02
N LEU A 179 16.31 -2.39 -19.82
CA LEU A 179 15.68 -1.67 -18.72
C LEU A 179 16.48 -0.44 -18.27
N ALA A 180 17.81 -0.51 -18.25
CA ALA A 180 18.66 0.64 -17.92
C ALA A 180 18.55 1.73 -19.00
N TRP A 181 18.58 1.34 -20.28
CA TRP A 181 18.42 2.25 -21.42
C TRP A 181 17.04 2.93 -21.45
N LEU A 182 15.97 2.18 -21.17
CA LEU A 182 14.60 2.70 -21.10
C LEU A 182 14.41 3.74 -19.99
N ARG A 183 15.15 3.60 -18.88
CA ARG A 183 15.09 4.55 -17.74
C ARG A 183 15.85 5.84 -18.00
N ASP A 184 16.79 5.85 -18.94
CA ASP A 184 17.59 7.01 -19.30
C ASP A 184 16.80 7.92 -20.27
N ILE A 185 15.92 8.73 -19.69
CA ILE A 185 15.03 9.65 -20.41
C ILE A 185 15.76 10.99 -20.61
N ALA A 186 16.10 11.32 -21.85
CA ALA A 186 16.72 12.58 -22.20
C ALA A 186 15.80 13.79 -21.90
N THR A 187 16.39 14.90 -21.47
CA THR A 187 15.65 16.11 -21.05
C THR A 187 15.88 17.32 -21.96
N ALA A 188 16.97 17.32 -22.75
CA ALA A 188 17.30 18.44 -23.63
C ALA A 188 16.45 18.42 -24.91
N PRO A 189 15.83 19.54 -25.32
CA PRO A 189 14.91 19.58 -26.46
C PRO A 189 15.64 19.65 -27.80
N THR A 190 16.13 18.50 -28.27
CA THR A 190 16.76 18.35 -29.58
C THR A 190 16.01 17.32 -30.44
N PRO A 191 16.00 17.44 -31.78
CA PRO A 191 15.36 16.45 -32.65
C PRO A 191 15.87 15.02 -32.45
N ASP A 192 17.17 14.86 -32.18
CA ASP A 192 17.77 13.55 -31.91
C ASP A 192 17.27 12.93 -30.61
N ASN A 193 17.08 13.75 -29.57
CA ASN A 193 16.51 13.28 -28.31
C ASN A 193 15.03 12.90 -28.46
N VAL A 194 14.26 13.63 -29.28
CA VAL A 194 12.88 13.23 -29.61
C VAL A 194 12.86 11.87 -30.30
N ARG A 195 13.73 11.65 -31.30
CA ARG A 195 13.86 10.35 -31.95
C ARG A 195 14.22 9.25 -30.95
N GLY A 196 15.18 9.49 -30.06
CA GLY A 196 15.56 8.54 -29.02
C GLY A 196 14.45 8.23 -28.01
N LEU A 197 13.54 9.17 -27.73
CA LEU A 197 12.35 8.93 -26.91
C LEU A 197 11.33 8.07 -27.66
N LEU A 198 11.13 8.31 -28.96
CA LEU A 198 10.25 7.50 -29.81
C LEU A 198 10.77 6.06 -29.95
N ASP A 199 12.07 5.87 -30.07
CA ASP A 199 12.69 4.53 -30.13
C ASP A 199 12.45 3.75 -28.81
N ARG A 200 12.59 4.43 -27.66
CA ARG A 200 12.28 3.84 -26.34
C ARG A 200 10.80 3.51 -26.20
N LEU A 201 9.93 4.42 -26.66
CA LEU A 201 8.49 4.21 -26.61
C LEU A 201 8.06 3.03 -27.50
N ALA A 202 8.67 2.89 -28.69
CA ALA A 202 8.46 1.75 -29.57
C ALA A 202 8.92 0.44 -28.90
N CYS A 203 10.09 0.44 -28.23
CA CYS A 203 10.58 -0.72 -27.49
C CYS A 203 9.63 -1.11 -26.33
N VAL A 204 9.13 -0.15 -25.57
CA VAL A 204 8.15 -0.41 -24.49
C VAL A 204 6.85 -1.00 -25.04
N ARG A 205 6.33 -0.46 -26.15
CA ARG A 205 5.10 -0.95 -26.78
C ARG A 205 5.27 -2.34 -27.41
N ASP A 206 6.45 -2.66 -27.93
CA ASP A 206 6.74 -3.99 -28.49
C ASP A 206 6.67 -5.10 -27.43
N ILE A 207 6.84 -4.79 -26.14
CA ILE A 207 6.62 -5.76 -25.05
C ILE A 207 5.18 -6.30 -25.06
N GLY A 208 4.22 -5.53 -25.57
CA GLY A 208 2.85 -5.98 -25.80
C GLY A 208 2.04 -6.11 -24.52
N LEU A 209 2.22 -5.19 -23.56
CA LEU A 209 1.37 -5.15 -22.37
C LEU A 209 -0.04 -4.62 -22.74
N PRO A 210 -1.13 -5.27 -22.30
CA PRO A 210 -2.47 -4.73 -22.45
C PRO A 210 -2.60 -3.38 -21.72
N VAL A 211 -3.28 -2.41 -22.33
CA VAL A 211 -3.52 -1.08 -21.72
C VAL A 211 -4.25 -1.20 -20.37
N THR A 212 -5.09 -2.21 -20.21
CA THR A 212 -5.91 -2.45 -19.01
C THR A 212 -5.23 -3.32 -17.95
N ILE A 213 -3.95 -3.72 -18.14
CA ILE A 213 -3.26 -4.59 -17.19
C ILE A 213 -3.16 -3.98 -15.78
N GLY A 214 -3.09 -2.65 -15.69
CA GLY A 214 -3.09 -1.93 -14.42
C GLY A 214 -4.40 -2.08 -13.63
N ASP A 215 -5.52 -2.35 -14.30
CA ASP A 215 -6.86 -2.46 -13.70
C ASP A 215 -7.06 -3.79 -12.97
N ALA A 216 -6.19 -4.76 -13.20
CA ALA A 216 -6.24 -6.07 -12.54
C ALA A 216 -5.93 -5.98 -11.03
N ILE A 217 -5.32 -4.88 -10.56
CA ILE A 217 -4.88 -4.71 -9.18
C ILE A 217 -5.20 -3.31 -8.65
N HIS A 218 -5.15 -3.13 -7.33
CA HIS A 218 -5.38 -1.81 -6.73
C HIS A 218 -4.31 -0.79 -7.16
N ALA A 219 -4.71 0.45 -7.46
CA ALA A 219 -3.80 1.50 -7.96
C ALA A 219 -2.63 1.82 -7.01
N ASP A 220 -2.85 1.76 -5.68
CA ASP A 220 -1.76 1.90 -4.70
C ASP A 220 -0.71 0.78 -4.79
N ARG A 221 -1.13 -0.45 -5.13
CA ARG A 221 -0.22 -1.58 -5.32
C ARG A 221 0.59 -1.43 -6.59
N LEU A 222 -0.05 -1.01 -7.68
CA LEU A 222 0.65 -0.70 -8.92
C LEU A 222 1.72 0.38 -8.69
N ARG A 223 1.34 1.50 -8.04
CA ARG A 223 2.28 2.57 -7.68
C ARG A 223 3.41 2.07 -6.78
N GLN A 224 3.14 1.12 -5.89
CA GLN A 224 4.17 0.52 -5.05
C GLN A 224 5.18 -0.28 -5.88
N PHE A 225 4.74 -1.11 -6.84
CA PHE A 225 5.66 -1.84 -7.71
C PHE A 225 6.49 -0.91 -8.58
N VAL A 226 5.90 0.18 -9.07
CA VAL A 226 6.64 1.21 -9.80
C VAL A 226 7.74 1.81 -8.91
N ARG A 227 7.43 2.18 -7.66
CA ARG A 227 8.43 2.70 -6.71
C ARG A 227 9.54 1.68 -6.41
N GLU A 228 9.17 0.43 -6.14
CA GLU A 228 10.12 -0.67 -5.89
C GLU A 228 11.05 -0.89 -7.10
N GLY A 229 10.47 -0.95 -8.29
CA GLY A 229 11.19 -1.15 -9.54
C GLY A 229 12.15 0.01 -9.84
N ARG A 230 11.72 1.26 -9.65
CA ARG A 230 12.57 2.45 -9.81
C ARG A 230 13.75 2.48 -8.83
N ALA A 231 13.53 2.07 -7.58
CA ALA A 231 14.59 2.01 -6.56
C ALA A 231 15.57 0.84 -6.76
N SER A 232 15.22 -0.14 -7.59
CA SER A 232 15.99 -1.37 -7.77
C SER A 232 16.79 -1.37 -9.08
N SER A 233 18.04 -1.84 -9.04
CA SER A 233 18.83 -2.08 -10.24
C SER A 233 18.28 -3.29 -11.02
N ALA A 234 18.59 -3.39 -12.32
CA ALA A 234 18.23 -4.54 -13.13
C ALA A 234 18.75 -5.86 -12.52
N GLN A 235 19.97 -5.85 -11.97
CA GLN A 235 20.56 -6.99 -11.28
C GLN A 235 19.76 -7.42 -10.04
N LEU A 236 19.30 -6.46 -9.22
CA LEU A 236 18.50 -6.76 -8.03
C LEU A 236 17.15 -7.35 -8.41
N ILE A 237 16.48 -6.76 -9.41
CA ILE A 237 15.21 -7.26 -9.95
C ILE A 237 15.38 -8.68 -10.51
N GLY A 238 16.51 -8.95 -11.18
CA GLY A 238 16.85 -10.28 -11.71
C GLY A 238 16.88 -11.39 -10.65
N ARG A 239 17.19 -11.05 -9.39
CA ARG A 239 17.24 -12.00 -8.26
C ARG A 239 15.87 -12.30 -7.63
N TYR A 240 14.81 -11.61 -8.04
CA TYR A 240 13.47 -11.89 -7.53
C TYR A 240 12.93 -13.22 -8.04
N THR A 241 11.92 -13.76 -7.35
CA THR A 241 11.15 -14.89 -7.87
C THR A 241 10.52 -14.52 -9.22
N PRO A 242 10.32 -15.46 -10.16
CA PRO A 242 9.83 -15.15 -11.51
C PRO A 242 8.55 -14.31 -11.52
N SER A 243 7.57 -14.63 -10.67
CA SER A 243 6.31 -13.89 -10.58
C SER A 243 6.51 -12.46 -10.07
N ARG A 244 7.30 -12.27 -9.00
CA ARG A 244 7.61 -10.93 -8.48
C ARG A 244 8.40 -10.11 -9.51
N ARG A 245 9.41 -10.71 -10.12
CA ARG A 245 10.25 -10.09 -11.15
C ARG A 245 9.40 -9.55 -12.29
N ARG A 246 8.59 -10.42 -12.91
CA ARG A 246 7.74 -10.07 -14.05
C ARG A 246 6.66 -9.06 -13.66
N ALA A 247 6.07 -9.16 -12.48
CA ALA A 247 5.08 -8.20 -12.01
C ALA A 247 5.69 -6.80 -11.79
N THR A 248 6.85 -6.73 -11.15
CA THR A 248 7.59 -5.47 -10.98
C THR A 248 7.96 -4.87 -12.34
N LEU A 249 8.44 -5.68 -13.28
CA LEU A 249 8.76 -5.23 -14.63
C LEU A 249 7.51 -4.75 -15.39
N ALA A 250 6.40 -5.49 -15.36
CA ALA A 250 5.16 -5.08 -16.02
C ALA A 250 4.68 -3.71 -15.51
N ALA A 251 4.65 -3.52 -14.18
CA ALA A 251 4.31 -2.23 -13.58
C ALA A 251 5.28 -1.11 -14.02
N MET A 252 6.57 -1.40 -14.09
CA MET A 252 7.58 -0.45 -14.57
C MET A 252 7.42 -0.07 -16.04
N ILE A 253 7.12 -1.03 -16.90
CA ILE A 253 6.96 -0.79 -18.33
C ILE A 253 5.72 0.08 -18.60
N LEU A 254 4.62 -0.14 -17.88
CA LEU A 254 3.45 0.76 -17.93
C LEU A 254 3.78 2.20 -17.50
N ASP A 255 4.54 2.34 -16.41
CA ASP A 255 5.00 3.65 -15.93
C ASP A 255 5.94 4.33 -16.93
N LEU A 256 6.84 3.57 -17.55
CA LEU A 256 7.76 4.06 -18.57
C LEU A 256 7.02 4.47 -19.84
N GLU A 257 6.00 3.73 -20.28
CA GLU A 257 5.21 4.11 -21.45
C GLU A 257 4.58 5.49 -21.28
N SER A 258 3.95 5.71 -20.11
CA SER A 258 3.32 6.99 -19.78
C SER A 258 4.35 8.13 -19.77
N ARG A 259 5.47 7.93 -19.08
CA ARG A 259 6.52 8.94 -18.95
C ARG A 259 7.26 9.25 -20.25
N LEU A 260 7.50 8.24 -21.08
CA LEU A 260 8.13 8.42 -22.39
C LEU A 260 7.19 9.16 -23.34
N THR A 261 5.89 8.88 -23.28
CA THR A 261 4.87 9.61 -24.04
C THR A 261 4.84 11.08 -23.62
N ASP A 262 4.76 11.36 -22.32
CA ASP A 262 4.76 12.73 -21.79
C ASP A 262 6.05 13.48 -22.14
N ALA A 263 7.20 12.82 -22.00
CA ALA A 263 8.50 13.42 -22.33
C ALA A 263 8.63 13.72 -23.82
N ALA A 264 8.13 12.84 -24.71
CA ALA A 264 8.16 13.07 -26.14
C ALA A 264 7.28 14.26 -26.55
N LEU A 265 6.08 14.37 -25.96
CA LEU A 265 5.17 15.49 -26.20
C LEU A 265 5.74 16.83 -25.70
N ASP A 266 6.18 16.88 -24.44
CA ASP A 266 6.80 18.10 -23.86
C ASP A 266 8.03 18.54 -24.66
N MET A 267 8.86 17.59 -25.11
CA MET A 267 10.03 17.90 -25.91
C MET A 267 9.69 18.43 -27.31
N ALA A 268 8.69 17.82 -27.97
CA ALA A 268 8.21 18.30 -29.26
C ALA A 268 7.64 19.72 -29.15
N ASP A 269 6.83 19.99 -28.13
CA ASP A 269 6.25 21.32 -27.88
C ASP A 269 7.34 22.39 -27.68
N ARG A 270 8.40 22.07 -26.92
CA ARG A 270 9.54 22.99 -26.72
C ARG A 270 10.30 23.28 -28.01
N ILE A 271 10.51 22.27 -28.86
CA ILE A 271 11.20 22.46 -30.15
C ILE A 271 10.37 23.34 -31.09
N ILE A 272 9.05 23.07 -31.16
CA ILE A 272 8.11 23.84 -31.98
C ILE A 272 8.05 25.29 -31.48
N GLY A 273 7.80 25.50 -30.18
CA GLY A 273 7.72 26.82 -29.56
C GLY A 273 9.02 27.62 -29.68
N GLY A 274 10.18 26.96 -29.51
CA GLY A 274 11.49 27.57 -29.73
C GLY A 274 11.71 28.01 -31.18
N SER A 275 11.19 27.26 -32.15
CA SER A 275 11.29 27.60 -33.58
C SER A 275 10.42 28.79 -33.96
N PHE A 276 9.18 28.86 -33.47
CA PHE A 276 8.33 30.05 -33.60
C PHE A 276 8.95 31.28 -32.95
N THR A 277 9.52 31.13 -31.76
CA THR A 277 10.20 32.23 -31.04
C THR A 277 11.40 32.75 -31.84
N ARG A 278 12.23 31.86 -32.40
CA ARG A 278 13.34 32.24 -33.29
C ARG A 278 12.85 32.96 -34.55
N GLY A 279 11.77 32.46 -35.16
CA GLY A 279 11.14 33.09 -36.33
C GLY A 279 10.66 34.51 -36.04
N ASN A 280 9.89 34.69 -34.95
CA ASN A 280 9.38 35.99 -34.53
C ASN A 280 10.51 36.96 -34.17
N ASN A 281 11.55 36.50 -33.48
CA ASN A 281 12.72 37.32 -33.16
C ASN A 281 13.50 37.74 -34.43
N LYS A 282 13.62 36.85 -35.42
CA LYS A 282 14.23 37.18 -36.72
C LYS A 282 13.40 38.23 -37.46
N GLN A 283 12.07 38.09 -37.46
CA GLN A 283 11.15 39.06 -38.05
C GLN A 283 11.24 40.42 -37.35
N LYS A 284 11.21 40.47 -36.02
CA LYS A 284 11.37 41.71 -35.23
C LYS A 284 12.72 42.39 -35.50
N ARG A 285 13.81 41.63 -35.59
CA ARG A 285 15.15 42.17 -35.93
C ARG A 285 15.16 42.78 -37.32
N SER A 286 14.62 42.07 -38.31
CA SER A 286 14.51 42.57 -39.68
C SER A 286 13.68 43.86 -39.76
N TYR A 287 12.51 43.92 -39.10
CA TYR A 287 11.72 45.16 -39.02
C TYR A 287 12.48 46.31 -38.36
N ALA A 288 13.21 46.05 -37.28
CA ALA A 288 14.02 47.07 -36.61
C ALA A 288 15.17 47.57 -37.49
N GLU A 289 15.82 46.68 -38.26
CA GLU A 289 16.85 47.04 -39.24
C GLU A 289 16.28 47.89 -40.37
N THR A 290 15.17 47.47 -40.98
CA THR A 290 14.48 48.25 -42.04
C THR A 290 14.04 49.61 -41.54
N THR A 291 13.49 49.71 -40.32
CA THR A 291 13.08 51.00 -39.73
C THR A 291 14.28 51.93 -39.50
N ARG A 292 15.43 51.39 -39.05
CA ARG A 292 16.67 52.16 -38.91
C ARG A 292 17.21 52.65 -40.25
N ASP A 293 17.15 51.81 -41.29
CA ASP A 293 17.58 52.18 -42.64
C ASP A 293 16.69 53.25 -43.26
N VAL A 294 15.37 53.12 -43.14
CA VAL A 294 14.42 54.16 -43.57
C VAL A 294 14.70 55.47 -42.83
N GLY A 295 14.89 55.43 -41.50
CA GLY A 295 15.25 56.61 -40.72
C GLY A 295 16.61 57.21 -41.11
N ARG A 296 17.57 56.39 -41.54
CA ARG A 296 18.89 56.85 -42.04
C ARG A 296 18.78 57.51 -43.40
N ILE A 297 17.96 56.96 -44.30
CA ILE A 297 17.65 57.56 -45.60
C ILE A 297 16.94 58.88 -45.38
N MET A 298 15.87 58.93 -44.59
CA MET A 298 15.14 60.18 -44.33
C MET A 298 16.03 61.29 -43.74
N ARG A 299 16.96 60.96 -42.83
CA ARG A 299 17.95 61.94 -42.32
C ARG A 299 18.91 62.46 -43.38
N ARG A 300 19.28 61.65 -44.38
CA ARG A 300 20.12 62.11 -45.50
C ARG A 300 19.38 63.07 -46.42
N TRP A 301 18.07 62.89 -46.58
CA TRP A 301 17.23 63.72 -47.44
C TRP A 301 16.73 65.00 -46.75
N ALA A 302 16.66 65.02 -45.41
CA ALA A 302 16.34 66.22 -44.64
C ALA A 302 17.56 67.15 -44.38
N GLY A 303 18.75 66.78 -44.84
CA GLY A 303 20.00 67.53 -44.66
C GLY A 303 20.47 68.34 -45.87
N THR A 304 19.61 68.53 -46.87
CA THR A 304 19.80 69.41 -48.04
C THR A 304 18.73 70.50 -48.01
#